data_AF-A0A3S0P3Z7-F1
#
_entry.id   AF-A0A3S0P3Z7-F1
#
_cell.length_a   1.000
_cell.length_b   1.000
_cell.length_c   1.000
_cell.angle_alpha   90.00
_cell.angle_beta   90.00
_cell.angle_gamma   90.00
#
_symmetry.space_group_name_H-M   'P 1'
#
loop_
_entity.id
_entity.type
_entity.pdbx_description
1 polymer ?
#
loop_
_entity_poly.entity_id
_entity_poly.type
_entity_poly.pdbx_seq_one_letter_code
_entity_poly.pdbx_strand_id
1 'polypeptide(L)'
;MLQTIGSSDITKVWQTQNTGKSSNYTVQNIENEEIQEAPKTVKVNGVEYNSEDVERWDSYIKNLHPTFLAFGIVATEGSGTEAVPAGTTSIHFYDFCSMLERGEIISPDNVRSGEMSYENAHWKERLELATFDNGQRDEIKSGKILEIINRCYELGMMSSNNNLILPDELSKIRLNKKFEEQQSILHKPHLQNLEVRKKSIEQFYKSKQIRNAYQNSI
;
A
#
# COMPACT_ATOMS: atom_id res chain seq x y z
N MET A 1 -41.30 17.07 56.49
CA MET A 1 -40.10 17.65 57.12
C MET A 1 -38.91 17.31 56.24
N LEU A 2 -38.06 18.29 55.90
CA LEU A 2 -36.79 18.03 55.23
C LEU A 2 -35.72 17.67 56.26
N GLN A 3 -34.83 16.74 55.93
CA GLN A 3 -33.40 16.92 56.19
C GLN A 3 -32.58 16.38 55.00
N THR A 4 -31.70 17.24 54.49
CA THR A 4 -30.68 16.98 53.48
C THR A 4 -29.34 16.64 54.14
N ILE A 5 -28.45 15.96 53.40
CA ILE A 5 -26.97 16.03 53.39
C ILE A 5 -26.49 14.80 52.58
N GLY A 6 -25.51 14.87 51.67
CA GLY A 6 -24.70 16.02 51.27
C GLY A 6 -24.07 15.85 49.88
N SER A 7 -23.60 16.97 49.32
CA SER A 7 -22.87 17.03 48.05
C SER A 7 -21.37 16.83 48.28
N SER A 8 -20.64 16.37 47.26
CA SER A 8 -19.19 16.46 47.21
C SER A 8 -18.67 16.60 45.77
N ASP A 9 -18.76 17.81 45.23
CA ASP A 9 -17.88 18.26 44.15
C ASP A 9 -16.45 18.41 44.69
N ILE A 10 -15.46 17.80 44.02
CA ILE A 10 -14.05 18.16 44.18
C ILE A 10 -13.38 18.22 42.81
N THR A 11 -13.41 19.41 42.20
CA THR A 11 -12.45 19.80 41.18
C THR A 11 -11.06 19.92 41.79
N LYS A 12 -10.03 19.40 41.10
CA LYS A 12 -8.62 19.68 41.42
C LYS A 12 -7.90 20.26 40.20
N VAL A 13 -7.64 21.56 40.29
CA VAL A 13 -6.68 22.32 39.49
C VAL A 13 -5.38 22.45 40.31
N TRP A 14 -4.32 22.97 39.68
CA TRP A 14 -2.97 23.28 40.22
C TRP A 14 -1.99 22.08 40.25
N GLN A 15 -0.69 22.24 39.98
CA GLN A 15 0.09 23.46 39.69
C GLN A 15 1.34 23.13 38.85
N THR A 16 1.80 24.09 38.05
CA THR A 16 3.12 24.07 37.41
C THR A 16 4.23 24.25 38.47
N GLN A 17 5.35 23.54 38.32
CA GLN A 17 6.61 23.89 38.98
C GLN A 17 7.64 24.38 37.96
N ASN A 18 8.39 25.40 38.35
CA ASN A 18 9.30 26.15 37.50
C ASN A 18 10.64 26.36 38.24
N THR A 19 11.74 25.95 37.62
CA THR A 19 13.14 26.17 38.03
C THR A 19 13.96 26.24 36.73
N GLY A 20 14.46 27.38 36.24
CA GLY A 20 15.58 28.16 36.78
C GLY A 20 16.85 27.31 36.88
N LYS A 21 18.01 27.54 36.22
CA LYS A 21 18.58 28.64 35.41
C LYS A 21 19.59 28.00 34.37
N SER A 22 20.25 28.65 33.40
CA SER A 22 20.44 30.07 33.06
C SER A 22 20.87 30.29 31.57
N SER A 23 20.95 31.56 31.18
CA SER A 23 21.64 32.20 30.04
C SER A 23 22.63 31.42 29.15
N ASN A 24 22.45 31.52 27.82
CA ASN A 24 23.37 32.23 26.91
C ASN A 24 22.71 32.47 25.54
N TYR A 25 22.35 33.71 25.24
CA TYR A 25 21.89 34.09 23.90
C TYR A 25 23.08 34.54 23.05
N THR A 26 23.55 33.66 22.16
CA THR A 26 24.40 34.05 21.04
C THR A 26 23.52 34.16 19.81
N VAL A 27 23.22 35.39 19.38
CA VAL A 27 22.59 35.63 18.08
C VAL A 27 23.68 35.46 17.02
N GLN A 28 23.58 34.40 16.23
CA GLN A 28 24.28 34.27 14.96
C GLN A 28 23.24 34.06 13.87
N ASN A 29 23.29 34.90 12.84
CA ASN A 29 22.58 34.66 11.60
C ASN A 29 23.09 33.34 11.01
N ILE A 30 22.17 32.40 10.79
CA ILE A 30 22.42 31.23 9.95
C ILE A 30 21.36 31.28 8.85
N GLU A 31 21.81 31.03 7.62
CA GLU A 31 21.04 31.20 6.40
C GLU A 31 19.85 30.22 6.36
N ASN A 32 18.83 30.54 5.55
CA ASN A 32 17.70 29.65 5.30
C ASN A 32 18.16 28.42 4.49
N GLU A 33 18.77 27.45 5.14
CA GLU A 33 18.75 26.07 4.64
C GLU A 33 17.34 25.52 4.90
N GLU A 34 16.63 25.14 3.84
CA GLU A 34 15.44 24.28 3.96
C GLU A 34 15.88 22.94 4.57
N ILE A 35 15.76 22.83 5.89
CA ILE A 35 15.80 21.54 6.56
C ILE A 35 14.55 20.78 6.07
N GLN A 36 14.73 19.96 5.03
CA GLN A 36 13.79 18.89 4.73
C GLN A 36 13.79 17.97 5.95
N GLU A 37 12.81 18.17 6.86
CA GLU A 37 12.58 17.24 7.97
C GLU A 37 12.45 15.83 7.37
N ALA A 38 13.32 14.92 7.80
CA ALA A 38 13.25 13.54 7.33
C ALA A 38 11.83 13.00 7.59
N PRO A 39 11.20 12.33 6.61
CA PRO A 39 9.81 11.89 6.74
C PRO A 39 9.68 11.00 7.96
N LYS A 40 8.82 11.42 8.89
CA LYS A 40 8.60 10.71 10.16
C LYS A 40 8.00 9.35 9.84
N THR A 41 8.64 8.27 10.29
CA THR A 41 8.17 6.90 10.05
C THR A 41 7.63 6.25 11.32
N VAL A 42 6.66 5.35 11.13
CA VAL A 42 6.02 4.58 12.21
C VAL A 42 6.03 3.10 11.84
N LYS A 43 6.24 2.22 12.83
CA LYS A 43 6.18 0.77 12.66
C LYS A 43 4.78 0.25 12.97
N VAL A 44 4.15 -0.36 11.96
CA VAL A 44 2.89 -1.09 12.10
C VAL A 44 3.15 -2.53 11.68
N ASN A 45 2.91 -3.49 12.58
CA ASN A 45 3.18 -4.92 12.39
C ASN A 45 4.58 -5.26 11.84
N GLY A 46 5.60 -4.49 12.23
CA GLY A 46 6.98 -4.68 11.80
C GLY A 46 7.34 -4.06 10.45
N VAL A 47 6.37 -3.48 9.73
CA VAL A 47 6.58 -2.71 8.49
C VAL A 47 6.66 -1.22 8.82
N GLU A 48 7.59 -0.50 8.18
CA GLU A 48 7.75 0.95 8.31
C GLU A 48 6.88 1.68 7.28
N TYR A 49 6.08 2.64 7.75
CA TYR A 49 5.21 3.52 6.96
C TYR A 49 5.49 4.99 7.28
N ASN A 50 5.10 5.91 6.40
CA ASN A 50 5.07 7.35 6.72
C ASN A 50 3.98 7.61 7.79
N SER A 51 4.30 8.43 8.80
CA SER A 51 3.35 8.81 9.85
C SER A 51 2.10 9.50 9.31
N GLU A 52 2.23 10.34 8.27
CA GLU A 52 1.11 11.08 7.69
C GLU A 52 0.12 10.15 6.96
N ASP A 53 0.63 9.12 6.29
CA ASP A 53 -0.19 8.08 5.67
C ASP A 53 -0.90 7.23 6.75
N VAL A 54 -0.18 6.87 7.82
CA VAL A 54 -0.75 6.17 8.98
C VAL A 54 -1.87 6.98 9.64
N GLU A 55 -1.67 8.28 9.89
CA GLU A 55 -2.71 9.15 10.46
C GLU A 55 -3.92 9.30 9.51
N ARG A 56 -3.69 9.39 8.20
CA ARG A 56 -4.75 9.38 7.18
C ARG A 56 -5.55 8.08 7.21
N TRP A 57 -4.89 6.92 7.24
CA TRP A 57 -5.55 5.61 7.26
C TRP A 57 -6.26 5.34 8.59
N ASP A 58 -5.73 5.81 9.72
CA ASP A 58 -6.41 5.83 11.01
C ASP A 58 -7.74 6.58 10.94
N SER A 59 -7.78 7.70 10.21
CA SER A 59 -9.02 8.44 9.97
C SER A 59 -10.02 7.65 9.12
N TYR A 60 -9.55 6.78 8.21
CA TYR A 60 -10.43 5.92 7.41
C TYR A 60 -11.16 4.89 8.28
N ILE A 61 -10.50 4.33 9.29
CA ILE A 61 -11.10 3.42 10.26
C ILE A 61 -12.15 4.17 11.09
N LYS A 62 -11.75 5.29 11.72
CA LYS A 62 -12.59 6.09 12.63
C LYS A 62 -13.86 6.61 11.96
N ASN A 63 -13.78 7.02 10.70
CA ASN A 63 -14.88 7.64 9.96
C ASN A 63 -15.64 6.66 9.05
N LEU A 64 -15.37 5.35 9.12
CA LEU A 64 -15.95 4.33 8.23
C LEU A 64 -15.85 4.72 6.74
N HIS A 65 -14.67 5.17 6.33
CA HIS A 65 -14.40 5.61 4.96
C HIS A 65 -14.60 4.44 3.96
N PRO A 66 -15.06 4.70 2.71
CA PRO A 66 -15.26 3.66 1.69
C PRO A 66 -14.09 2.67 1.55
N THR A 67 -12.84 3.11 1.72
CA THR A 67 -11.65 2.22 1.70
C THR A 67 -11.65 1.20 2.83
N PHE A 68 -12.02 1.60 4.04
CA PHE A 68 -12.09 0.70 5.21
C PHE A 68 -13.29 -0.26 5.11
N LEU A 69 -14.43 0.24 4.60
CA LEU A 69 -15.61 -0.59 4.36
C LEU A 69 -15.38 -1.60 3.22
N ALA A 70 -14.76 -1.18 2.11
CA ALA A 70 -14.34 -2.08 1.04
C ALA A 70 -13.43 -3.17 1.60
N PHE A 71 -12.37 -2.79 2.33
CA PHE A 71 -11.48 -3.74 3.01
C PHE A 71 -12.26 -4.72 3.88
N GLY A 72 -13.14 -4.25 4.77
CA GLY A 72 -13.97 -5.11 5.61
C GLY A 72 -14.77 -6.12 4.79
N ILE A 73 -15.44 -5.67 3.74
CA ILE A 73 -16.26 -6.51 2.86
C ILE A 73 -15.41 -7.59 2.16
N VAL A 74 -14.27 -7.24 1.56
CA VAL A 74 -13.44 -8.21 0.79
C VAL A 74 -12.45 -9.03 1.64
N ALA A 75 -12.18 -8.62 2.88
CA ALA A 75 -11.34 -9.35 3.84
C ALA A 75 -12.14 -10.25 4.80
N THR A 76 -13.47 -10.10 4.88
CA THR A 76 -14.35 -10.87 5.79
C THR A 76 -15.55 -11.52 5.09
N GLU A 77 -15.42 -11.79 3.79
CA GLU A 77 -16.42 -12.50 2.97
C GLU A 77 -17.82 -11.85 2.95
N GLY A 78 -17.89 -10.53 3.19
CA GLY A 78 -19.12 -9.76 3.28
C GLY A 78 -19.66 -9.51 4.70
N SER A 79 -18.95 -9.92 5.75
CA SER A 79 -19.39 -9.71 7.15
C SER A 79 -19.43 -8.23 7.59
N GLY A 80 -18.75 -7.34 6.85
CA GLY A 80 -19.16 -5.95 6.62
C GLY A 80 -19.01 -4.93 7.75
N THR A 81 -19.45 -5.21 8.98
CA THR A 81 -19.80 -4.15 9.95
C THR A 81 -19.40 -4.39 11.41
N GLU A 82 -19.03 -5.59 11.86
CA GLU A 82 -18.63 -5.82 13.25
C GLU A 82 -17.23 -6.42 13.37
N ALA A 83 -16.38 -5.72 14.13
CA ALA A 83 -14.99 -6.02 14.52
C ALA A 83 -14.36 -7.26 13.86
N VAL A 84 -13.58 -7.04 12.79
CA VAL A 84 -12.88 -8.11 12.08
C VAL A 84 -12.01 -8.93 13.05
N PRO A 85 -12.26 -10.25 13.23
CA PRO A 85 -11.49 -11.04 14.18
C PRO A 85 -10.00 -11.06 13.85
N ALA A 86 -9.17 -10.91 14.88
CA ALA A 86 -7.72 -10.98 14.72
C ALA A 86 -7.32 -12.36 14.17
N GLY A 87 -6.68 -12.37 12.99
CA GLY A 87 -6.25 -13.61 12.32
C GLY A 87 -7.23 -14.17 11.28
N THR A 88 -8.41 -13.57 11.05
CA THR A 88 -9.29 -13.95 9.93
C THR A 88 -9.13 -13.06 8.70
N THR A 89 -8.37 -11.96 8.79
CA THR A 89 -8.07 -11.10 7.64
C THR A 89 -7.06 -11.75 6.70
N SER A 90 -7.39 -11.74 5.41
CA SER A 90 -6.48 -12.10 4.31
C SER A 90 -5.27 -11.16 4.16
N ILE A 91 -5.39 -9.89 4.55
CA ILE A 91 -4.28 -8.93 4.57
C ILE A 91 -4.52 -7.89 5.67
N HIS A 92 -3.46 -7.27 6.20
CA HIS A 92 -3.62 -6.16 7.15
C HIS A 92 -4.07 -4.88 6.43
N PHE A 93 -4.92 -4.07 7.07
CA PHE A 93 -5.50 -2.86 6.45
C PHE A 93 -4.46 -1.86 5.92
N TYR A 94 -3.32 -1.74 6.60
CA TYR A 94 -2.24 -0.82 6.25
C TYR A 94 -1.43 -1.31 5.03
N ASP A 95 -1.18 -2.62 4.93
CA ASP A 95 -0.63 -3.24 3.72
C ASP A 95 -1.58 -3.03 2.54
N PHE A 96 -2.89 -3.25 2.75
CA PHE A 96 -3.94 -3.03 1.75
C PHE A 96 -3.95 -1.59 1.22
N CYS A 97 -4.00 -0.58 2.09
CA CYS A 97 -3.97 0.83 1.68
C CYS A 97 -2.68 1.19 0.94
N SER A 98 -1.53 0.76 1.46
CA SER A 98 -0.21 1.00 0.85
C SER A 98 -0.12 0.42 -0.57
N MET A 99 -0.60 -0.81 -0.79
CA MET A 99 -0.63 -1.45 -2.11
C MET A 99 -1.58 -0.74 -3.08
N LEU A 100 -2.79 -0.41 -2.61
CA LEU A 100 -3.84 0.23 -3.40
C LEU A 100 -3.38 1.62 -3.89
N GLU A 101 -2.80 2.43 -3.00
CA GLU A 101 -2.31 3.78 -3.32
C GLU A 101 -1.05 3.75 -4.21
N ARG A 102 -0.18 2.74 -4.07
CA ARG A 102 0.98 2.53 -4.97
C ARG A 102 0.59 2.00 -6.35
N GLY A 103 -0.63 1.50 -6.52
CA GLY A 103 -1.07 0.83 -7.74
C GLY A 103 -0.24 -0.42 -8.05
N GLU A 104 0.27 -1.11 -7.03
CA GLU A 104 1.15 -2.27 -7.22
C GLU A 104 0.33 -3.49 -7.66
N ILE A 105 0.55 -3.97 -8.88
CA ILE A 105 -0.02 -5.25 -9.34
C ILE A 105 0.66 -6.39 -8.55
N ILE A 106 -0.15 -7.18 -7.86
CA ILE A 106 0.29 -8.30 -7.01
C ILE A 106 0.44 -9.58 -7.84
N SER A 107 -0.64 -10.02 -8.50
CA SER A 107 -0.66 -11.25 -9.31
C SER A 107 -1.27 -11.00 -10.70
N PRO A 108 -0.48 -11.10 -11.79
CA PRO A 108 -0.98 -10.97 -13.16
C PRO A 108 -2.03 -12.03 -13.54
N ASP A 109 -1.91 -13.25 -13.02
CA ASP A 109 -2.92 -14.30 -13.26
C ASP A 109 -4.28 -13.94 -12.64
N ASN A 110 -4.27 -13.28 -11.48
CA ASN A 110 -5.48 -12.86 -10.79
C ASN A 110 -6.16 -11.68 -11.50
N VAL A 111 -5.38 -10.77 -12.11
CA VAL A 111 -5.91 -9.74 -13.02
C VAL A 111 -6.61 -10.39 -14.21
N ARG A 112 -5.99 -11.41 -14.84
CA ARG A 112 -6.55 -12.07 -16.03
C ARG A 112 -7.85 -12.85 -15.74
N SER A 113 -8.01 -13.42 -14.54
CA SER A 113 -9.29 -14.00 -14.10
C SER A 113 -10.32 -12.96 -13.66
N GLY A 114 -9.93 -11.69 -13.53
CA GLY A 114 -10.67 -10.67 -12.81
C GLY A 114 -12.07 -10.38 -13.36
N GLU A 115 -12.23 -10.23 -14.67
CA GLU A 115 -13.52 -9.86 -15.29
C GLU A 115 -14.63 -10.87 -14.98
N MET A 116 -14.41 -12.16 -15.29
CA MET A 116 -15.40 -13.21 -14.98
C MET A 116 -15.62 -13.38 -13.47
N SER A 117 -14.57 -13.26 -12.65
CA SER A 117 -14.69 -13.40 -11.20
C SER A 117 -15.51 -12.25 -10.58
N TYR A 118 -15.29 -11.01 -11.05
CA TYR A 118 -15.99 -9.81 -10.60
C TYR A 118 -17.48 -9.83 -10.95
N GLU A 119 -17.84 -10.21 -12.18
CA GLU A 119 -19.26 -10.33 -12.58
C GLU A 119 -19.99 -11.39 -11.74
N ASN A 120 -19.39 -12.57 -11.54
CA ASN A 120 -19.93 -13.65 -10.71
C ASN A 120 -19.97 -13.33 -9.21
N ALA A 121 -19.32 -12.26 -8.75
CA ALA A 121 -19.31 -11.88 -7.35
C ALA A 121 -20.62 -11.23 -6.89
N HIS A 122 -21.41 -10.68 -7.82
CA HIS A 122 -22.63 -9.91 -7.53
C HIS A 122 -22.38 -8.77 -6.52
N TRP A 123 -21.28 -8.02 -6.72
CA TRP A 123 -20.88 -6.97 -5.77
C TRP A 123 -21.90 -5.85 -5.65
N LYS A 124 -22.61 -5.52 -6.73
CA LYS A 124 -23.64 -4.50 -6.70
C LYS A 124 -24.73 -4.89 -5.72
N GLU A 125 -25.27 -6.10 -5.86
CA GLU A 125 -26.29 -6.72 -5.01
C GLU A 125 -25.83 -6.83 -3.55
N ARG A 126 -24.59 -7.27 -3.32
CA ARG A 126 -23.99 -7.35 -1.97
C ARG A 126 -23.90 -5.98 -1.30
N LEU A 127 -23.55 -4.92 -2.05
CA LEU A 127 -23.41 -3.57 -1.53
C LEU A 127 -24.74 -2.88 -1.23
N GLU A 128 -25.83 -3.23 -1.93
CA GLU A 128 -27.17 -2.68 -1.62
C GLU A 128 -27.61 -3.07 -0.21
N LEU A 129 -27.24 -4.29 0.23
CA LEU A 129 -27.46 -4.78 1.58
C LEU A 129 -26.47 -4.19 2.60
N ALA A 130 -25.18 -4.13 2.26
CA ALA A 130 -24.12 -3.68 3.16
C ALA A 130 -24.11 -2.14 3.42
N THR A 131 -24.77 -1.36 2.56
CA THR A 131 -24.90 0.11 2.69
C THR A 131 -26.34 0.57 2.88
N PHE A 132 -27.21 -0.33 3.33
CA PHE A 132 -28.57 0.00 3.73
C PHE A 132 -28.58 0.59 5.14
N ASP A 133 -28.98 1.86 5.28
CA ASP A 133 -29.04 2.55 6.57
C ASP A 133 -30.33 3.39 6.67
N ASN A 134 -30.94 3.43 7.86
CA ASN A 134 -32.17 4.17 8.16
C ASN A 134 -33.33 3.96 7.15
N GLY A 135 -33.41 2.78 6.52
CA GLY A 135 -34.45 2.43 5.56
C GLY A 135 -34.21 2.92 4.13
N GLN A 136 -33.05 3.50 3.83
CA GLN A 136 -32.66 3.92 2.48
C GLN A 136 -31.28 3.36 2.11
N ARG A 137 -31.03 3.26 0.80
CA ARG A 137 -29.74 2.86 0.24
C ARG A 137 -28.88 4.09 -0.03
N ASP A 138 -27.66 4.11 0.50
CA ASP A 138 -26.66 5.10 0.12
C ASP A 138 -25.95 4.68 -1.18
N GLU A 139 -26.53 5.06 -2.32
CA GLU A 139 -25.98 4.74 -3.66
C GLU A 139 -24.62 5.41 -3.91
N ILE A 140 -24.37 6.59 -3.32
CA ILE A 140 -23.10 7.32 -3.49
C ILE A 140 -21.97 6.57 -2.75
N LYS A 141 -22.25 6.10 -1.53
CA LYS A 141 -21.31 5.27 -0.76
C LYS A 141 -21.16 3.88 -1.36
N SER A 142 -22.24 3.26 -1.84
CA SER A 142 -22.19 2.02 -2.64
C SER A 142 -21.20 2.16 -3.81
N GLY A 143 -21.35 3.22 -4.61
CA GLY A 143 -20.50 3.48 -5.79
C GLY A 143 -19.02 3.59 -5.43
N LYS A 144 -18.68 4.42 -4.43
CA LYS A 144 -17.28 4.58 -3.97
C LYS A 144 -16.67 3.29 -3.43
N ILE A 145 -17.45 2.45 -2.76
CA ILE A 145 -16.97 1.14 -2.30
C ILE A 145 -16.75 0.21 -3.50
N LEU A 146 -17.66 0.21 -4.47
CA LEU A 146 -17.56 -0.62 -5.68
C LEU A 146 -16.34 -0.25 -6.54
N GLU A 147 -16.04 1.04 -6.70
CA GLU A 147 -14.83 1.54 -7.38
C GLU A 147 -13.55 0.97 -6.74
N ILE A 148 -13.48 0.96 -5.41
CA ILE A 148 -12.34 0.41 -4.66
C ILE A 148 -12.25 -1.11 -4.81
N ILE A 149 -13.39 -1.82 -4.74
CA ILE A 149 -13.43 -3.27 -4.97
C ILE A 149 -12.97 -3.61 -6.40
N ASN A 150 -13.48 -2.92 -7.43
CA ASN A 150 -13.03 -3.09 -8.81
C ASN A 150 -11.51 -2.87 -8.94
N ARG A 151 -10.97 -1.83 -8.29
CA ARG A 151 -9.53 -1.57 -8.28
C ARG A 151 -8.71 -2.72 -7.68
N CYS A 152 -9.25 -3.47 -6.71
CA CYS A 152 -8.60 -4.68 -6.20
C CYS A 152 -8.49 -5.80 -7.24
N TYR A 153 -9.45 -5.94 -8.16
CA TYR A 153 -9.37 -6.89 -9.29
C TYR A 153 -8.34 -6.42 -10.32
N GLU A 154 -8.34 -5.14 -10.68
CA GLU A 154 -7.36 -4.55 -11.61
C GLU A 154 -5.90 -4.69 -11.14
N LEU A 155 -5.67 -4.63 -9.83
CA LEU A 155 -4.35 -4.83 -9.22
C LEU A 155 -4.03 -6.30 -8.90
N GLY A 156 -4.95 -7.23 -9.21
CA GLY A 156 -4.74 -8.65 -8.97
C GLY A 156 -4.59 -8.99 -7.48
N MET A 157 -5.29 -8.24 -6.61
CA MET A 157 -5.30 -8.42 -5.15
C MET A 157 -6.36 -9.43 -4.69
N MET A 158 -7.24 -9.86 -5.60
CA MET A 158 -8.36 -10.78 -5.35
C MET A 158 -7.97 -12.22 -5.71
N SER A 159 -8.47 -13.17 -4.93
CA SER A 159 -8.42 -14.62 -5.21
C SER A 159 -9.56 -15.04 -6.16
N SER A 160 -9.50 -16.28 -6.66
CA SER A 160 -10.58 -16.87 -7.48
C SER A 160 -11.95 -16.91 -6.78
N ASN A 161 -11.96 -16.83 -5.45
CA ASN A 161 -13.16 -16.91 -4.62
C ASN A 161 -13.73 -15.54 -4.27
N ASN A 162 -13.27 -14.47 -4.94
CA ASN A 162 -13.71 -13.08 -4.72
C ASN A 162 -13.39 -12.52 -3.32
N ASN A 163 -12.41 -13.10 -2.63
CA ASN A 163 -11.81 -12.58 -1.39
C ASN A 163 -10.42 -12.00 -1.67
N LEU A 164 -9.92 -11.07 -0.85
CA LEU A 164 -8.50 -10.68 -0.90
C LEU A 164 -7.57 -11.89 -0.68
N ILE A 165 -6.41 -11.89 -1.34
CA ILE A 165 -5.37 -12.94 -1.24
C ILE A 165 -4.88 -13.09 0.21
N LEU A 166 -4.75 -14.34 0.68
CA LEU A 166 -4.34 -14.65 2.07
C LEU A 166 -2.86 -14.28 2.35
N PRO A 167 -2.43 -14.11 3.63
CA PRO A 167 -1.07 -13.65 3.93
C PRO A 167 0.00 -14.62 3.43
N ASP A 168 -0.28 -15.93 3.52
CA ASP A 168 0.60 -16.99 3.04
C ASP A 168 0.76 -16.96 1.52
N GLU A 169 -0.32 -16.73 0.77
CA GLU A 169 -0.30 -16.62 -0.68
C GLU A 169 0.43 -15.34 -1.13
N LEU A 170 0.10 -14.21 -0.49
CA LEU A 170 0.78 -12.94 -0.69
C LEU A 170 2.28 -13.04 -0.41
N SER A 171 2.69 -13.79 0.62
CA SER A 171 4.10 -14.03 0.94
C SER A 171 4.82 -14.82 -0.18
N LYS A 172 4.16 -15.86 -0.74
CA LYS A 172 4.68 -16.65 -1.87
C LYS A 172 4.82 -15.79 -3.13
N ILE A 173 3.82 -14.96 -3.43
CA ILE A 173 3.84 -14.04 -4.58
C ILE A 173 4.99 -13.03 -4.42
N ARG A 174 5.12 -12.40 -3.24
CA ARG A 174 6.23 -11.47 -2.93
C ARG A 174 7.60 -12.15 -3.05
N LEU A 175 7.75 -13.40 -2.61
CA LEU A 175 9.00 -14.17 -2.74
C LEU A 175 9.33 -14.48 -4.20
N ASN A 176 8.34 -14.91 -5.01
CA ASN A 176 8.52 -15.18 -6.43
C ASN A 176 8.93 -13.91 -7.20
N LYS A 177 8.22 -12.80 -6.98
CA LYS A 177 8.54 -11.49 -7.59
C LYS A 177 9.97 -11.04 -7.27
N LYS A 178 10.38 -11.15 -6.00
CA LYS A 178 11.76 -10.85 -5.57
C LYS A 178 12.80 -11.77 -6.22
N PHE A 179 12.48 -13.05 -6.43
CA PHE A 179 13.35 -14.01 -7.10
C PHE A 179 13.49 -13.71 -8.60
N GLU A 180 12.40 -13.38 -9.28
CA GLU A 180 12.38 -12.93 -10.68
C GLU A 180 13.18 -11.62 -10.87
N GLU A 181 13.00 -10.65 -9.97
CA GLU A 181 13.79 -9.42 -9.93
C GLU A 181 15.30 -9.73 -9.80
N GLN A 182 15.69 -10.58 -8.85
CA GLN A 182 17.08 -11.01 -8.67
C GLN A 182 17.64 -11.73 -9.91
N GLN A 183 16.88 -12.64 -10.53
CA GLN A 183 17.29 -13.26 -11.79
C GLN A 183 17.48 -12.22 -12.90
N SER A 184 16.57 -11.25 -13.03
CA SER A 184 16.67 -10.20 -14.05
C SER A 184 17.91 -9.33 -13.86
N ILE A 185 18.29 -9.05 -12.61
CA ILE A 185 19.50 -8.28 -12.26
C ILE A 185 20.76 -9.09 -12.57
N LEU A 186 20.76 -10.40 -12.34
CA LEU A 186 21.88 -11.30 -12.69
C LEU A 186 22.04 -11.49 -14.20
N HIS A 187 20.93 -11.61 -14.95
CA HIS A 187 20.95 -11.85 -16.40
C HIS A 187 21.22 -10.58 -17.23
N LYS A 188 20.81 -9.38 -16.79
CA LYS A 188 21.07 -8.10 -17.49
C LYS A 188 22.55 -7.87 -17.86
N PRO A 189 23.54 -7.94 -16.96
CA PRO A 189 24.95 -7.74 -17.30
C PRO A 189 25.50 -8.86 -18.19
N HIS A 190 24.97 -10.09 -18.08
CA HIS A 190 25.38 -11.19 -18.96
C HIS A 190 24.95 -10.94 -20.41
N LEU A 191 23.70 -10.51 -20.63
CA LEU A 191 23.19 -10.16 -21.96
C LEU A 191 23.96 -8.96 -22.57
N GLN A 192 24.21 -7.91 -21.80
CA GLN A 192 25.03 -6.78 -22.24
C GLN A 192 26.45 -7.22 -22.65
N ASN A 193 27.08 -8.13 -21.89
CA ASN A 193 28.40 -8.66 -22.22
C ASN A 193 28.38 -9.47 -23.54
N LEU A 194 27.37 -10.31 -23.74
CA LEU A 194 27.17 -11.06 -24.99
C LEU A 194 26.97 -10.14 -26.20
N GLU A 195 26.20 -9.06 -26.04
CA GLU A 195 25.93 -8.09 -27.11
C GLU A 195 27.17 -7.25 -27.47
N VAL A 196 27.98 -6.87 -26.48
CA VAL A 196 29.30 -6.25 -26.69
C VAL A 196 30.24 -7.22 -27.42
N ARG A 197 30.29 -8.50 -27.03
CA ARG A 197 31.05 -9.54 -27.73
C ARG A 197 30.61 -9.72 -29.18
N LYS A 198 29.29 -9.71 -29.45
CA LYS A 198 28.76 -9.84 -30.81
C LYS A 198 29.20 -8.65 -31.69
N LYS A 199 29.11 -7.42 -31.18
CA LYS A 199 29.59 -6.22 -31.87
C LYS A 199 31.10 -6.25 -32.16
N SER A 200 31.93 -6.72 -31.22
CA SER A 200 33.38 -6.80 -31.45
C SER A 200 33.74 -7.85 -32.52
N ILE A 201 33.01 -8.96 -32.57
CA ILE A 201 33.16 -10.00 -33.60
C ILE A 201 32.75 -9.46 -34.98
N GLU A 202 31.62 -8.76 -35.10
CA GLU A 202 31.21 -8.13 -36.37
C GLU A 202 32.22 -7.07 -36.86
N GLN A 203 32.75 -6.24 -35.96
CA GLN A 203 33.81 -5.28 -36.28
C GLN A 203 35.09 -5.99 -36.76
N PHE A 204 35.49 -7.08 -36.11
CA PHE A 204 36.62 -7.90 -36.53
C PHE A 204 36.43 -8.45 -37.94
N TYR A 205 35.28 -9.06 -38.24
CA TYR A 205 34.97 -9.57 -39.58
C TYR A 205 34.97 -8.47 -40.66
N LYS A 206 34.35 -7.31 -40.40
CA LYS A 206 34.40 -6.15 -41.32
C LYS A 206 35.83 -5.68 -41.57
N SER A 207 36.65 -5.56 -40.53
CA SER A 207 38.06 -5.15 -40.68
C SER A 207 38.90 -6.16 -41.49
N LYS A 208 38.61 -7.46 -41.36
CA LYS A 208 39.26 -8.54 -42.11
C LYS A 208 38.84 -8.54 -43.59
N GLN A 209 37.54 -8.32 -43.88
CA GLN A 209 37.08 -8.13 -45.26
C GLN A 209 37.76 -6.93 -45.93
N ILE A 210 37.86 -5.79 -45.24
CA ILE A 210 38.52 -4.59 -45.77
C ILE A 210 40.00 -4.88 -46.09
N ARG A 211 40.77 -5.49 -45.17
CA ARG A 211 42.17 -5.84 -45.45
C ARG A 211 42.32 -6.78 -46.65
N ASN A 212 41.49 -7.81 -46.74
CA ASN A 212 41.54 -8.75 -47.86
C ASN A 212 41.19 -8.04 -49.20
N ALA A 213 40.23 -7.11 -49.20
CA ALA A 213 39.91 -6.32 -50.39
C ALA A 213 41.07 -5.43 -50.83
N TYR A 214 41.75 -4.76 -49.88
CA TYR A 214 42.95 -3.95 -50.15
C TYR A 214 44.14 -4.78 -50.64
N GLN A 215 44.33 -6.01 -50.14
CA GLN A 215 45.41 -6.90 -50.61
C GLN A 215 45.15 -7.46 -52.02
N ASN A 216 43.89 -7.57 -52.43
CA ASN A 216 43.50 -8.05 -53.76
C ASN A 216 43.37 -6.92 -54.80
N SER A 217 43.69 -5.67 -54.44
CA SER A 217 43.61 -4.49 -55.32
C SER A 217 44.99 -3.87 -55.61
N ILE A 218 46.06 -4.65 -55.44
CA ILE A 218 47.46 -4.31 -55.74
C ILE A 218 48.01 -5.38 -56.69
#